data_AF-A0AAX4KFT3-F1
#
_entry.id   AF-A0AAX4KFT3-F1
#
_cell.length_a   1.000
_cell.length_b   1.000
_cell.length_c   1.000
_cell.angle_alpha   90.00
_cell.angle_beta   90.00
_cell.angle_gamma   90.00
#
_symmetry.space_group_name_H-M   'P 1'
#
loop_
_entity.id
_entity.type
_entity.pdbx_description
1 polymer ?
#
loop_
_entity_poly.entity_id
_entity_poly.type
_entity_poly.pdbx_seq_one_letter_code
_entity_poly.pdbx_strand_id
1 'polypeptide(L)'
;MSSKPQSKLLAGRAAIVGTGHRARLYTHSIAARPQLELVALCDTNSDRMDHHNGLLKEHGRPEAKKYPAEDFNKMLENENLDILVVTTIDFTHDLYIVPAVKKGIKVLTEKPMTTDVEKCKKILSAVEENNGSVQVLFNYRYNPVHWKVAEVIAEGKIGNVKSVHFEWLLDTVHGADYFRRWHRYKDKSGGLMVHKSSHHFDLVNFWINSKPSSVFGMGALSFYGTEQGKKSGWARNYDRARGSKEAEDDPFAIHLEDDKGLKALYHDAEHVDNYHRDMNVFADDITIEDDMSVLVHYENGVNMTYHLTAYSPWEGYRVMFNGDQGRLELECVESTHRTAGKKGGGAEGVVHGEKALKNEGHNKITLQRLWGEKEDVPYVWATGGHGGGDEAMLDQIFGPIPGQEEHKSPINRLSADQNDGALAMAVGLAANESFKSGKLVQIKELLGRQL
;
A
#
# COMPACT_ATOMS: atom_id res chain seq x y z
N MET A 1 -3.36 8.72 -33.97
CA MET A 1 -3.31 9.81 -32.96
C MET A 1 -4.75 10.19 -32.62
N SER A 2 -5.28 9.65 -31.52
CA SER A 2 -6.54 10.12 -30.93
C SER A 2 -6.16 10.60 -29.54
N SER A 3 -6.11 11.92 -29.35
CA SER A 3 -5.87 12.56 -28.06
C SER A 3 -7.08 12.28 -27.17
N LYS A 4 -6.98 11.26 -26.31
CA LYS A 4 -7.95 11.02 -25.24
C LYS A 4 -7.76 12.07 -24.12
N PRO A 5 -8.82 12.40 -23.36
CA PRO A 5 -8.76 13.50 -22.40
C PRO A 5 -7.75 13.17 -21.31
N GLN A 6 -6.78 14.06 -21.08
CA GLN A 6 -6.03 14.10 -19.83
C GLN A 6 -7.04 14.13 -18.68
N SER A 7 -6.84 13.31 -17.64
CA SER A 7 -7.64 13.42 -16.42
C SER A 7 -7.57 14.85 -15.91
N LYS A 8 -8.72 15.48 -15.70
CA LYS A 8 -8.77 16.84 -15.15
C LYS A 8 -8.11 16.82 -13.77
N LEU A 9 -7.08 17.66 -13.59
CA LEU A 9 -6.38 17.80 -12.31
C LEU A 9 -7.38 18.15 -11.20
N LEU A 10 -7.21 17.54 -10.04
CA LEU A 10 -8.02 17.83 -8.86
C LEU A 10 -7.57 19.15 -8.22
N ALA A 11 -8.54 19.98 -7.86
CA ALA A 11 -8.38 21.27 -7.20
C ALA A 11 -9.59 21.51 -6.28
N GLY A 12 -9.47 22.46 -5.36
CA GLY A 12 -10.55 22.85 -4.45
C GLY A 12 -10.34 22.43 -3.00
N ARG A 13 -11.45 22.24 -2.28
CA ARG A 13 -11.49 22.01 -0.83
C ARG A 13 -11.34 20.53 -0.52
N ALA A 14 -10.28 20.20 0.22
CA ALA A 14 -9.93 18.85 0.59
C ALA A 14 -10.11 18.62 2.10
N ALA A 15 -10.47 17.39 2.47
CA ALA A 15 -10.35 16.89 3.83
C ALA A 15 -9.51 15.62 3.87
N ILE A 16 -8.87 15.37 5.01
CA ILE A 16 -8.21 14.09 5.31
C ILE A 16 -8.92 13.43 6.48
N VAL A 17 -9.28 12.16 6.33
CA VAL A 17 -9.77 11.32 7.42
C VAL A 17 -8.76 10.22 7.73
N GLY A 18 -8.38 10.11 9.00
CA GLY A 18 -7.24 9.33 9.47
C GLY A 18 -5.94 10.13 9.38
N THR A 19 -5.50 10.76 10.46
CA THR A 19 -4.31 11.60 10.56
C THR A 19 -3.10 10.86 11.14
N GLY A 20 -2.96 9.58 10.80
CA GLY A 20 -1.76 8.80 11.10
C GLY A 20 -0.58 9.18 10.20
N HIS A 21 0.54 8.49 10.36
CA HIS A 21 1.78 8.78 9.63
C HIS A 21 1.61 8.90 8.10
N ARG A 22 0.84 8.01 7.46
CA ARG A 22 0.64 8.04 6.00
C ARG A 22 -0.06 9.32 5.51
N ALA A 23 -0.88 9.94 6.35
CA ALA A 23 -1.53 11.21 6.02
C ALA A 23 -0.53 12.35 5.77
N ARG A 24 0.70 12.26 6.30
CA ARG A 24 1.71 13.32 6.17
C ARG A 24 2.01 13.59 4.70
N LEU A 25 2.11 12.54 3.88
CA LEU A 25 2.28 12.65 2.43
C LEU A 25 1.24 13.58 1.81
N TYR A 26 -0.04 13.36 2.12
CA TYR A 26 -1.15 14.13 1.58
C TYR A 26 -1.22 15.53 2.16
N THR A 27 -0.93 15.73 3.45
CA THR A 27 -0.87 17.07 4.06
C THR A 27 0.19 17.94 3.41
N HIS A 28 1.44 17.45 3.27
CA HIS A 28 2.50 18.22 2.60
C HIS A 28 2.14 18.46 1.12
N SER A 29 1.62 17.45 0.45
CA SER A 29 1.24 17.52 -0.97
C SER A 29 0.16 18.57 -1.24
N ILE A 30 -0.90 18.58 -0.43
CA ILE A 30 -1.99 19.56 -0.53
C ILE A 30 -1.47 20.95 -0.15
N ALA A 31 -0.69 21.06 0.93
CA ALA A 31 -0.13 22.33 1.39
C ALA A 31 0.83 22.96 0.37
N ALA A 32 1.57 22.16 -0.41
CA ALA A 32 2.48 22.63 -1.44
C ALA A 32 1.78 23.15 -2.72
N ARG A 33 0.46 22.93 -2.88
CA ARG A 33 -0.29 23.24 -4.12
C ARG A 33 -1.36 24.31 -3.90
N PRO A 34 -1.19 25.55 -4.40
CA PRO A 34 -2.09 26.67 -4.12
C PRO A 34 -3.55 26.46 -4.54
N GLN A 35 -3.79 25.65 -5.56
CA GLN A 35 -5.13 25.29 -6.06
C GLN A 35 -5.91 24.35 -5.11
N LEU A 36 -5.28 23.86 -4.04
CA LEU A 36 -5.90 23.04 -3.02
C LEU A 36 -5.91 23.75 -1.67
N GLU A 37 -6.96 23.48 -0.89
CA GLU A 37 -7.12 23.97 0.47
C GLU A 37 -7.49 22.78 1.37
N LEU A 38 -6.65 22.47 2.37
CA LEU A 38 -6.99 21.48 3.39
C LEU A 38 -7.86 22.15 4.45
N VAL A 39 -9.16 21.91 4.42
CA VAL A 39 -10.14 22.66 5.23
C VAL A 39 -10.59 21.91 6.47
N ALA A 40 -10.45 20.58 6.45
CA ALA A 40 -10.83 19.73 7.56
C ALA A 40 -9.90 18.52 7.74
N LEU A 41 -9.68 18.17 9.00
CA LEU A 41 -9.03 16.96 9.46
C LEU A 41 -10.03 16.18 10.31
N CYS A 42 -10.11 14.86 10.10
CA CYS A 42 -10.98 13.99 10.88
C CYS A 42 -10.21 12.78 11.42
N ASP A 43 -10.24 12.57 12.73
CA ASP A 43 -9.58 11.42 13.37
C ASP A 43 -10.23 11.10 14.73
N THR A 44 -9.96 9.92 15.27
CA THR A 44 -10.29 9.57 16.67
C THR A 44 -9.34 10.25 17.67
N ASN A 45 -8.20 10.76 17.19
CA ASN A 45 -7.11 11.31 17.99
C ASN A 45 -6.87 12.78 17.65
N SER A 46 -7.20 13.67 18.60
CA SER A 46 -7.06 15.13 18.44
C SER A 46 -5.62 15.58 18.24
N ASP A 47 -4.67 14.92 18.91
CA ASP A 47 -3.27 15.34 18.92
C ASP A 47 -2.60 15.06 17.57
N ARG A 48 -3.03 13.98 16.90
CA ARG A 48 -2.64 13.72 15.51
C ARG A 48 -3.15 14.81 14.59
N MET A 49 -4.39 15.26 14.73
CA MET A 49 -4.89 16.40 13.95
C MET A 49 -4.10 17.69 14.23
N ASP A 50 -3.69 17.93 15.48
CA ASP A 50 -2.82 19.06 15.84
C ASP A 50 -1.44 18.97 15.20
N HIS A 51 -0.84 17.78 15.16
CA HIS A 51 0.41 17.54 14.43
C HIS A 51 0.29 17.96 12.96
N HIS A 52 -0.80 17.58 12.30
CA HIS A 52 -1.05 17.94 10.91
C HIS A 52 -1.32 19.44 10.69
N ASN A 53 -2.01 20.11 11.62
CA ASN A 53 -2.11 21.57 11.61
C ASN A 53 -0.76 22.26 11.79
N GLY A 54 0.16 21.67 12.56
CA GLY A 54 1.56 22.09 12.63
C GLY A 54 2.24 22.06 11.27
N LEU A 55 2.08 20.96 10.51
CA LEU A 55 2.62 20.84 9.15
C LEU A 55 2.01 21.88 8.18
N LEU A 56 0.71 22.16 8.27
CA LEU A 56 0.07 23.22 7.48
C LEU A 56 0.70 24.59 7.77
N LYS A 57 0.94 24.88 9.05
CA LYS A 57 1.58 26.13 9.49
C LYS A 57 3.02 26.26 8.97
N GLU A 58 3.79 25.18 8.95
CA GLU A 58 5.14 25.15 8.36
C GLU A 58 5.13 25.53 6.87
N HIS A 59 4.07 25.15 6.15
CA HIS A 59 3.83 25.54 4.76
C HIS A 59 3.16 26.92 4.59
N GLY A 60 2.95 27.67 5.67
CA GLY A 60 2.28 28.98 5.62
C GLY A 60 0.79 28.90 5.24
N ARG A 61 0.14 27.75 5.50
CA ARG A 61 -1.28 27.53 5.22
C ARG A 61 -2.13 27.74 6.48
N PRO A 62 -3.43 28.11 6.34
CA PRO A 62 -4.37 28.14 7.45
C PRO A 62 -4.51 26.78 8.13
N GLU A 63 -4.86 26.78 9.41
CA GLU A 63 -5.24 25.55 10.12
C GLU A 63 -6.55 24.99 9.55
N ALA A 64 -6.59 23.67 9.40
CA ALA A 64 -7.79 22.93 9.07
C ALA A 64 -8.66 22.74 10.33
N LYS A 65 -9.97 22.77 10.16
CA LYS A 65 -10.90 22.46 11.25
C LYS A 65 -10.77 21.00 11.66
N LYS A 66 -10.73 20.74 12.97
CA LYS A 66 -10.66 19.38 13.52
C LYS A 66 -12.07 18.83 13.76
N TYR A 67 -12.32 17.61 13.30
CA TYR A 67 -13.55 16.87 13.51
C TYR A 67 -13.25 15.54 14.20
N PRO A 68 -13.88 15.22 15.35
CA PRO A 68 -13.81 13.87 15.87
C PRO A 68 -14.51 12.90 14.91
N ALA A 69 -14.13 11.62 14.94
CA ALA A 69 -14.59 10.61 13.97
C ALA A 69 -16.12 10.48 13.91
N GLU A 70 -16.82 10.62 15.04
CA GLU A 70 -18.29 10.58 15.14
C GLU A 70 -18.98 11.74 14.42
N ASP A 71 -18.27 12.86 14.19
CA ASP A 71 -18.77 14.05 13.51
C ASP A 71 -18.44 14.07 12.02
N PHE A 72 -17.97 12.96 11.46
CA PHE A 72 -17.64 12.85 10.04
C PHE A 72 -18.79 13.30 9.12
N ASN A 73 -20.03 12.90 9.39
CA ASN A 73 -21.18 13.34 8.58
C ASN A 73 -21.40 14.86 8.66
N LYS A 74 -21.19 15.48 9.84
CA LYS A 74 -21.26 16.94 9.99
C LYS A 74 -20.15 17.63 9.20
N MET A 75 -18.94 17.06 9.16
CA MET A 75 -17.85 17.56 8.34
C MET A 75 -18.24 17.57 6.85
N LEU A 76 -18.81 16.46 6.34
CA LEU A 76 -19.27 16.38 4.94
C LEU A 76 -20.34 17.44 4.61
N GLU A 77 -21.18 17.82 5.57
CA GLU A 77 -22.26 18.79 5.39
C GLU A 77 -21.79 20.24 5.47
N ASN A 78 -20.83 20.53 6.34
CA ASN A 78 -20.44 21.91 6.65
C ASN A 78 -19.31 22.43 5.77
N GLU A 79 -18.45 21.56 5.24
CA GLU A 79 -17.17 21.99 4.66
C GLU A 79 -17.17 22.12 3.14
N ASN A 80 -18.26 21.73 2.44
CA ASN A 80 -18.36 21.77 0.97
C ASN A 80 -17.11 21.18 0.30
N LEU A 81 -16.87 19.89 0.54
CA LEU A 81 -15.66 19.21 0.09
C LEU A 81 -15.75 18.84 -1.39
N ASP A 82 -14.67 19.09 -2.12
CA ASP A 82 -14.45 18.54 -3.46
C ASP A 82 -13.76 17.18 -3.38
N ILE A 83 -12.85 17.02 -2.41
CA ILE A 83 -11.94 15.88 -2.28
C ILE A 83 -11.93 15.36 -0.84
N LEU A 84 -12.05 14.05 -0.67
CA LEU A 84 -11.77 13.37 0.60
C LEU A 84 -10.60 12.40 0.40
N VAL A 85 -9.57 12.54 1.23
CA VAL A 85 -8.47 11.57 1.32
C VAL A 85 -8.71 10.66 2.53
N VAL A 86 -8.78 9.35 2.31
CA VAL A 86 -9.00 8.33 3.34
C VAL A 86 -7.68 7.62 3.63
N THR A 87 -7.17 7.80 4.84
CA THR A 87 -5.90 7.25 5.35
C THR A 87 -6.07 6.62 6.73
N THR A 88 -7.28 6.12 7.03
CA THR A 88 -7.59 5.43 8.28
C THR A 88 -7.01 4.00 8.28
N ILE A 89 -7.31 3.24 9.32
CA ILE A 89 -7.04 1.80 9.36
C ILE A 89 -7.98 1.05 8.39
N ASP A 90 -7.48 0.00 7.74
CA ASP A 90 -8.13 -0.58 6.55
C ASP A 90 -9.61 -0.93 6.74
N PHE A 91 -9.96 -1.54 7.88
CA PHE A 91 -11.32 -2.03 8.12
C PHE A 91 -12.36 -0.94 8.31
N THR A 92 -11.97 0.34 8.40
CA THR A 92 -12.88 1.48 8.50
C THR A 92 -13.02 2.26 7.20
N HIS A 93 -12.28 1.91 6.14
CA HIS A 93 -12.31 2.66 4.88
C HIS A 93 -13.73 2.82 4.33
N ASP A 94 -14.56 1.76 4.34
CA ASP A 94 -15.93 1.81 3.82
C ASP A 94 -16.84 2.78 4.59
N LEU A 95 -16.60 2.95 5.89
CA LEU A 95 -17.34 3.89 6.74
C LEU A 95 -17.17 5.34 6.30
N TYR A 96 -16.05 5.66 5.65
CA TYR A 96 -15.75 7.01 5.17
C TYR A 96 -15.94 7.15 3.66
N ILE A 97 -15.59 6.13 2.88
CA ILE A 97 -15.76 6.12 1.42
C ILE A 97 -17.24 6.20 1.05
N VAL A 98 -18.09 5.35 1.63
CA VAL A 98 -19.50 5.23 1.19
C VAL A 98 -20.29 6.53 1.41
N PRO A 99 -20.26 7.19 2.59
CA PRO A 99 -20.99 8.45 2.76
C PRO A 99 -20.45 9.59 1.89
N ALA A 100 -19.13 9.65 1.67
CA ALA A 100 -18.53 10.68 0.84
C ALA A 100 -18.95 10.54 -0.64
N VAL A 101 -18.94 9.32 -1.17
CA VAL A 101 -19.43 9.02 -2.52
C VAL A 101 -20.90 9.41 -2.67
N LYS A 102 -21.75 9.13 -1.68
CA LYS A 102 -23.17 9.52 -1.69
C LYS A 102 -23.40 11.04 -1.68
N LYS A 103 -22.44 11.81 -1.19
CA LYS A 103 -22.46 13.28 -1.23
C LYS A 103 -21.85 13.84 -2.52
N GLY A 104 -21.43 13.00 -3.46
CA GLY A 104 -20.81 13.42 -4.72
C GLY A 104 -19.36 13.87 -4.59
N ILE A 105 -18.69 13.57 -3.47
CA ILE A 105 -17.31 13.98 -3.19
C ILE A 105 -16.35 13.02 -3.90
N LYS A 106 -15.27 13.54 -4.51
CA LYS A 106 -14.22 12.70 -5.08
C LYS A 106 -13.42 12.05 -3.95
N VAL A 107 -13.37 10.73 -3.92
CA VAL A 107 -12.65 9.99 -2.88
C VAL A 107 -11.30 9.49 -3.41
N LEU A 108 -10.24 9.81 -2.68
CA LEU A 108 -8.92 9.22 -2.81
C LEU A 108 -8.70 8.34 -1.58
N THR A 109 -8.50 7.04 -1.74
CA THR A 109 -8.32 6.14 -0.60
C THR A 109 -6.97 5.46 -0.66
N GLU A 110 -6.30 5.39 0.50
CA GLU A 110 -5.22 4.45 0.69
C GLU A 110 -5.69 3.02 0.40
N LYS A 111 -4.71 2.21 0.03
CA LYS A 111 -4.90 0.78 -0.16
C LYS A 111 -4.80 0.04 1.18
N PRO A 112 -5.40 -1.16 1.29
CA PRO A 112 -6.37 -1.73 0.36
C PRO A 112 -7.66 -0.90 0.35
N MET A 113 -8.49 -1.02 -0.70
CA MET A 113 -9.75 -0.25 -0.75
C MET A 113 -10.65 -0.54 0.47
N THR A 114 -10.61 -1.77 0.98
CA THR A 114 -11.20 -2.21 2.26
C THR A 114 -10.64 -3.60 2.61
N THR A 115 -11.22 -4.32 3.57
CA THR A 115 -10.66 -5.58 4.11
C THR A 115 -11.50 -6.82 3.84
N ASP A 116 -12.75 -6.69 3.42
CA ASP A 116 -13.64 -7.84 3.19
C ASP A 116 -14.57 -7.66 1.98
N VAL A 117 -15.19 -8.77 1.58
CA VAL A 117 -16.07 -8.86 0.41
C VAL A 117 -17.29 -7.96 0.54
N GLU A 118 -17.93 -7.93 1.69
CA GLU A 118 -19.20 -7.23 1.88
C GLU A 118 -18.99 -5.72 1.90
N LYS A 119 -17.91 -5.24 2.53
CA LYS A 119 -17.49 -3.85 2.45
C LYS A 119 -17.10 -3.45 1.03
N CYS A 120 -16.41 -4.33 0.30
CA CYS A 120 -16.06 -4.08 -1.09
C CYS A 120 -17.33 -3.91 -1.94
N LYS A 121 -18.32 -4.81 -1.78
CA LYS A 121 -19.62 -4.70 -2.45
C LYS A 121 -20.33 -3.38 -2.11
N LYS A 122 -20.35 -2.97 -0.83
CA LYS A 122 -20.96 -1.69 -0.41
C LYS A 122 -20.32 -0.49 -1.10
N ILE A 123 -19.00 -0.45 -1.21
CA ILE A 123 -18.29 0.63 -1.91
C ILE A 123 -18.66 0.64 -3.39
N LEU A 124 -18.60 -0.52 -4.06
CA LEU A 124 -18.93 -0.63 -5.48
C LEU A 124 -20.39 -0.23 -5.77
N SER A 125 -21.34 -0.68 -4.96
CA SER A 125 -22.75 -0.28 -5.07
C SER A 125 -22.93 1.22 -4.86
N ALA A 126 -22.28 1.82 -3.86
CA ALA A 126 -22.38 3.25 -3.62
C ALA A 126 -21.84 4.06 -4.82
N VAL A 127 -20.73 3.63 -5.42
CA VAL A 127 -20.18 4.26 -6.63
C VAL A 127 -21.15 4.15 -7.80
N GLU A 128 -21.72 2.97 -8.03
CA GLU A 128 -22.67 2.72 -9.12
C GLU A 128 -23.97 3.52 -8.96
N GLU A 129 -24.57 3.51 -7.77
CA GLU A 129 -25.85 4.19 -7.47
C GLU A 129 -25.76 5.72 -7.54
N ASN A 130 -24.58 6.29 -7.31
CA ASN A 130 -24.38 7.74 -7.20
C ASN A 130 -23.56 8.32 -8.37
N ASN A 131 -23.25 7.51 -9.38
CA ASN A 131 -22.32 7.88 -10.47
C ASN A 131 -21.01 8.49 -9.90
N GLY A 132 -20.53 7.90 -8.81
CA GLY A 132 -19.39 8.38 -8.04
C GLY A 132 -18.06 7.93 -8.64
N SER A 133 -16.96 8.29 -7.97
CA SER A 133 -15.64 7.81 -8.34
C SER A 133 -14.73 7.73 -7.12
N VAL A 134 -14.12 6.56 -6.94
CA VAL A 134 -13.07 6.32 -5.95
C VAL A 134 -11.78 6.05 -6.70
N GLN A 135 -10.70 6.71 -6.30
CA GLN A 135 -9.36 6.37 -6.76
C GLN A 135 -8.59 5.70 -5.64
N VAL A 136 -8.07 4.51 -5.91
CA VAL A 136 -7.23 3.76 -4.98
C VAL A 136 -5.77 4.11 -5.23
N LEU A 137 -5.05 4.45 -4.18
CA LEU A 137 -3.73 5.08 -4.27
C LEU A 137 -2.60 4.04 -4.39
N PHE A 138 -2.62 3.27 -5.48
CA PHE A 138 -1.55 2.32 -5.84
C PHE A 138 -0.32 3.04 -6.41
N ASN A 139 0.43 3.70 -5.53
CA ASN A 139 1.65 4.44 -5.86
C ASN A 139 2.70 3.63 -6.67
N TYR A 140 2.76 2.31 -6.53
CA TYR A 140 3.66 1.47 -7.34
C TYR A 140 3.39 1.58 -8.84
N ARG A 141 2.15 1.80 -9.30
CA ARG A 141 1.88 2.04 -10.73
C ARG A 141 2.66 3.23 -11.30
N TYR A 142 3.10 4.15 -10.44
CA TYR A 142 3.74 5.41 -10.80
C TYR A 142 5.27 5.37 -10.76
N ASN A 143 5.86 4.24 -10.36
CA ASN A 143 7.31 4.09 -10.39
C ASN A 143 7.78 3.83 -11.84
N PRO A 144 8.75 4.63 -12.38
CA PRO A 144 9.26 4.48 -13.74
C PRO A 144 9.77 3.08 -14.12
N VAL A 145 10.27 2.29 -13.15
CA VAL A 145 10.71 0.91 -13.43
C VAL A 145 9.54 0.04 -13.90
N HIS A 146 8.35 0.23 -13.33
CA HIS A 146 7.15 -0.52 -13.72
C HIS A 146 6.55 -0.02 -15.04
N TRP A 147 6.74 1.26 -15.38
CA TRP A 147 6.38 1.78 -16.70
C TRP A 147 7.20 1.11 -17.79
N LYS A 148 8.51 0.94 -17.57
CA LYS A 148 9.37 0.26 -18.54
C LYS A 148 8.96 -1.20 -18.71
N VAL A 149 8.62 -1.91 -17.64
CA VAL A 149 8.08 -3.29 -17.74
C VAL A 149 6.80 -3.31 -18.58
N ALA A 150 5.85 -2.41 -18.31
CA ALA A 150 4.60 -2.31 -19.08
C ALA A 150 4.85 -1.99 -20.56
N GLU A 151 5.78 -1.07 -20.85
CA GLU A 151 6.20 -0.69 -22.20
C GLU A 151 6.76 -1.89 -22.97
N VAL A 152 7.72 -2.63 -22.38
CA VAL A 152 8.34 -3.80 -23.04
C VAL A 152 7.33 -4.91 -23.34
N ILE A 153 6.37 -5.14 -22.42
CA ILE A 153 5.27 -6.09 -22.64
C ILE A 153 4.36 -5.59 -23.77
N ALA A 154 3.95 -4.32 -23.73
CA ALA A 154 3.07 -3.72 -24.73
C ALA A 154 3.68 -3.65 -26.13
N GLU A 155 5.00 -3.49 -26.23
CA GLU A 155 5.77 -3.58 -27.49
C GLU A 155 5.83 -5.00 -28.08
N GLY A 156 5.33 -6.01 -27.36
CA GLY A 156 5.31 -7.39 -27.82
C GLY A 156 6.70 -8.05 -27.85
N LYS A 157 7.68 -7.52 -27.11
CA LYS A 157 9.08 -8.00 -27.13
C LYS A 157 9.21 -9.47 -26.74
N ILE A 158 8.29 -9.96 -25.91
CA ILE A 158 8.19 -11.36 -25.45
C ILE A 158 6.98 -12.10 -26.05
N GLY A 159 6.25 -11.50 -26.99
CA GLY A 159 5.02 -12.07 -27.54
C GLY A 159 3.87 -12.05 -26.53
N ASN A 160 2.99 -13.06 -26.55
CA ASN A 160 1.91 -13.15 -25.59
C ASN A 160 2.42 -13.76 -24.28
N VAL A 161 2.25 -13.06 -23.16
CA VAL A 161 2.53 -13.60 -21.83
C VAL A 161 1.69 -14.86 -21.59
N LYS A 162 2.33 -15.92 -21.08
CA LYS A 162 1.72 -17.22 -20.74
C LYS A 162 1.77 -17.47 -19.24
N SER A 163 2.85 -17.08 -18.58
CA SER A 163 2.95 -17.19 -17.12
C SER A 163 3.75 -16.07 -16.48
N VAL A 164 3.46 -15.83 -15.20
CA VAL A 164 4.14 -14.87 -14.33
C VAL A 164 4.66 -15.59 -13.10
N HIS A 165 5.93 -15.39 -12.77
CA HIS A 165 6.51 -15.85 -11.51
C HIS A 165 6.84 -14.63 -10.69
N PHE A 166 6.35 -14.56 -9.45
CA PHE A 166 6.48 -13.38 -8.61
C PHE A 166 6.86 -13.77 -7.18
N GLU A 167 8.04 -13.35 -6.74
CA GLU A 167 8.50 -13.47 -5.36
C GLU A 167 8.64 -12.08 -4.76
N TRP A 168 8.04 -11.86 -3.58
CA TRP A 168 8.21 -10.64 -2.81
C TRP A 168 8.79 -10.96 -1.43
N LEU A 169 9.85 -10.24 -1.07
CA LEU A 169 10.57 -10.44 0.18
C LEU A 169 10.53 -9.14 0.99
N LEU A 170 9.84 -9.18 2.12
CA LEU A 170 9.94 -8.12 3.12
C LEU A 170 11.00 -8.52 4.12
N ASP A 171 11.86 -7.57 4.45
CA ASP A 171 12.88 -7.83 5.44
C ASP A 171 12.31 -7.92 6.87
N THR A 172 13.17 -8.28 7.82
CA THR A 172 12.81 -8.39 9.24
C THR A 172 12.45 -7.07 9.93
N VAL A 173 12.56 -5.92 9.27
CA VAL A 173 12.20 -4.61 9.81
C VAL A 173 10.83 -4.19 9.31
N HIS A 174 10.65 -4.16 7.99
CA HIS A 174 9.38 -3.82 7.34
C HIS A 174 8.34 -4.92 7.55
N GLY A 175 8.73 -6.19 7.37
CA GLY A 175 7.88 -7.33 7.65
C GLY A 175 7.34 -7.29 9.08
N ALA A 176 8.23 -7.06 10.05
CA ALA A 176 7.88 -6.95 11.47
C ALA A 176 6.90 -5.81 11.76
N ASP A 177 6.89 -4.72 10.99
CA ASP A 177 6.00 -3.57 11.22
C ASP A 177 4.51 -3.95 11.11
N TYR A 178 4.21 -4.99 10.32
CA TYR A 178 2.86 -5.54 10.22
C TYR A 178 2.43 -6.35 11.44
N PHE A 179 3.36 -6.80 12.28
CA PHE A 179 3.09 -7.63 13.44
C PHE A 179 3.10 -6.87 14.77
N ARG A 180 3.40 -5.55 14.74
CA ARG A 180 3.48 -4.68 15.95
C ARG A 180 2.18 -3.94 16.30
N ARG A 181 1.15 -4.04 15.46
CA ARG A 181 -0.05 -3.19 15.58
C ARG A 181 -1.27 -3.87 14.97
N TRP A 182 -2.33 -3.10 14.71
CA TRP A 182 -3.62 -3.61 14.22
C TRP A 182 -3.52 -4.47 12.95
N HIS A 183 -2.47 -4.32 12.15
CA HIS A 183 -2.26 -5.08 10.92
C HIS A 183 -2.20 -6.59 11.17
N ARG A 184 -1.74 -7.02 12.36
CA ARG A 184 -1.61 -8.43 12.77
C ARG A 184 -2.93 -9.15 12.99
N TYR A 185 -4.04 -8.41 13.00
CA TYR A 185 -5.37 -8.95 13.16
C TYR A 185 -6.08 -9.04 11.81
N LYS A 186 -6.37 -10.26 11.36
CA LYS A 186 -6.93 -10.53 10.02
C LYS A 186 -8.29 -9.89 9.80
N ASP A 187 -9.10 -9.74 10.84
CA ASP A 187 -10.38 -9.01 10.80
C ASP A 187 -10.20 -7.50 10.58
N LYS A 188 -9.04 -6.93 10.96
CA LYS A 188 -8.72 -5.51 10.81
C LYS A 188 -7.95 -5.16 9.54
N SER A 189 -7.18 -6.09 8.97
CA SER A 189 -6.33 -5.83 7.79
C SER A 189 -6.67 -6.67 6.56
N GLY A 190 -7.44 -7.75 6.74
CA GLY A 190 -7.57 -8.80 5.73
C GLY A 190 -6.29 -9.65 5.58
N GLY A 191 -5.28 -9.47 6.45
CA GLY A 191 -3.98 -10.13 6.32
C GLY A 191 -3.10 -9.56 5.20
N LEU A 192 -1.84 -10.00 5.13
CA LEU A 192 -0.87 -9.45 4.18
C LEU A 192 -1.22 -9.72 2.71
N MET A 193 -2.03 -10.73 2.41
CA MET A 193 -2.53 -10.97 1.06
C MET A 193 -3.49 -9.85 0.59
N VAL A 194 -4.18 -9.18 1.51
CA VAL A 194 -5.07 -8.04 1.21
C VAL A 194 -4.34 -6.72 1.45
N HIS A 195 -3.81 -6.51 2.66
CA HIS A 195 -3.19 -5.25 3.05
C HIS A 195 -1.96 -4.88 2.21
N LYS A 196 -1.02 -5.83 2.08
CA LYS A 196 0.27 -5.60 1.40
C LYS A 196 0.21 -6.01 -0.06
N SER A 197 -0.21 -7.24 -0.32
CA SER A 197 -0.11 -7.86 -1.64
C SER A 197 -1.12 -7.31 -2.65
N SER A 198 -2.13 -6.54 -2.22
CA SER A 198 -3.01 -5.82 -3.16
C SER A 198 -2.22 -4.92 -4.10
N HIS A 199 -1.14 -4.27 -3.64
CA HIS A 199 -0.22 -3.54 -4.54
C HIS A 199 0.42 -4.45 -5.60
N HIS A 200 0.79 -5.67 -5.21
CA HIS A 200 1.52 -6.59 -6.07
C HIS A 200 0.57 -7.17 -7.13
N PHE A 201 -0.64 -7.53 -6.71
CA PHE A 201 -1.69 -8.02 -7.61
C PHE A 201 -2.18 -6.94 -8.54
N ASP A 202 -2.28 -5.70 -8.06
CA ASP A 202 -2.57 -4.54 -8.90
C ASP A 202 -1.53 -4.36 -10.02
N LEU A 203 -0.23 -4.43 -9.70
CA LEU A 203 0.84 -4.35 -10.70
C LEU A 203 0.73 -5.45 -11.74
N VAL A 204 0.47 -6.69 -11.33
CA VAL A 204 0.31 -7.81 -12.28
C VAL A 204 -0.89 -7.56 -13.18
N ASN A 205 -2.06 -7.24 -12.62
CA ASN A 205 -3.28 -6.92 -13.37
C ASN A 205 -3.00 -5.81 -14.41
N PHE A 206 -2.25 -4.78 -14.01
CA PHE A 206 -1.81 -3.68 -14.86
C PHE A 206 -0.87 -4.14 -15.99
N TRP A 207 0.19 -4.88 -15.68
CA TRP A 207 1.19 -5.32 -16.67
C TRP A 207 0.63 -6.25 -17.74
N ILE A 208 -0.21 -7.21 -17.34
CA ILE A 208 -0.80 -8.18 -18.29
C ILE A 208 -2.16 -7.74 -18.82
N ASN A 209 -2.66 -6.59 -18.37
CA ASN A 209 -3.97 -6.02 -18.73
C ASN A 209 -5.09 -7.06 -18.67
N SER A 210 -5.22 -7.74 -17.53
CA SER A 210 -6.19 -8.83 -17.35
C SER A 210 -6.70 -8.90 -15.91
N LYS A 211 -7.83 -9.58 -15.74
CA LYS A 211 -8.51 -9.76 -14.47
C LYS A 211 -8.24 -11.14 -13.89
N PRO A 212 -8.01 -11.27 -12.57
CA PRO A 212 -7.93 -12.57 -11.93
C PRO A 212 -9.30 -13.28 -11.97
N SER A 213 -9.27 -14.60 -12.18
CA SER A 213 -10.47 -15.45 -12.32
C SER A 213 -10.61 -16.45 -11.18
N SER A 214 -9.50 -17.06 -10.75
CA SER A 214 -9.49 -17.99 -9.60
C SER A 214 -8.14 -18.01 -8.90
N VAL A 215 -8.16 -18.39 -7.61
CA VAL A 215 -6.99 -18.44 -6.73
C VAL A 215 -7.00 -19.72 -5.92
N PHE A 216 -5.84 -20.35 -5.80
CA PHE A 216 -5.57 -21.44 -4.86
C PHE A 216 -4.26 -21.14 -4.12
N GLY A 217 -4.16 -21.50 -2.86
CA GLY A 217 -2.91 -21.31 -2.14
C GLY A 217 -2.93 -21.79 -0.70
N MET A 218 -1.79 -21.56 -0.05
CA MET A 218 -1.52 -21.86 1.35
C MET A 218 -0.76 -20.71 2.00
N GLY A 219 -0.95 -20.55 3.30
CA GLY A 219 -0.20 -19.58 4.10
C GLY A 219 -0.11 -20.04 5.54
N ALA A 220 0.92 -19.58 6.24
CA ALA A 220 1.17 -19.91 7.63
C ALA A 220 1.83 -18.76 8.38
N LEU A 221 1.70 -18.77 9.71
CA LEU A 221 2.53 -18.00 10.63
C LEU A 221 3.77 -18.85 10.96
N SER A 222 4.85 -18.61 10.24
CA SER A 222 6.05 -19.44 10.14
C SER A 222 7.23 -18.86 10.91
N PHE A 223 7.30 -17.55 11.11
CA PHE A 223 8.42 -16.86 11.76
C PHE A 223 8.00 -16.06 13.00
N TYR A 224 6.98 -15.23 12.88
CA TYR A 224 6.44 -14.41 13.96
C TYR A 224 5.52 -15.21 14.88
N GLY A 225 5.08 -14.57 15.97
CA GLY A 225 4.23 -15.20 16.97
C GLY A 225 4.99 -16.06 17.98
N THR A 226 4.34 -16.33 19.11
CA THR A 226 4.99 -16.91 20.29
C THR A 226 5.64 -18.27 20.03
N GLU A 227 4.93 -19.18 19.36
CA GLU A 227 5.43 -20.54 19.15
C GLU A 227 6.65 -20.57 18.22
N GLN A 228 6.66 -19.77 17.16
CA GLN A 228 7.80 -19.69 16.24
C GLN A 228 8.95 -18.89 16.86
N GLY A 229 8.64 -17.81 17.58
CA GLY A 229 9.62 -17.03 18.34
C GLY A 229 10.36 -17.88 19.39
N LYS A 230 9.66 -18.78 20.10
CA LYS A 230 10.30 -19.72 21.05
C LYS A 230 11.20 -20.72 20.35
N LYS A 231 10.75 -21.32 19.24
CA LYS A 231 11.52 -22.31 18.48
C LYS A 231 12.80 -21.70 17.89
N SER A 232 12.73 -20.45 17.44
CA SER A 232 13.85 -19.73 16.82
C SER A 232 14.77 -19.03 17.83
N GLY A 233 14.33 -18.84 19.08
CA GLY A 233 15.06 -18.10 20.11
C GLY A 233 14.90 -16.58 20.04
N TRP A 234 14.03 -16.07 19.16
CA TRP A 234 13.74 -14.64 19.02
C TRP A 234 12.72 -14.11 20.02
N ALA A 235 11.88 -14.97 20.61
CA ALA A 235 10.89 -14.53 21.58
C ALA A 235 11.54 -13.79 22.77
N ARG A 236 10.90 -12.69 23.18
CA ARG A 236 11.23 -11.91 24.38
C ARG A 236 9.96 -11.75 25.21
N ASN A 237 10.13 -11.61 26.52
CA ASN A 237 9.01 -11.58 27.47
C ASN A 237 8.58 -10.13 27.74
N TYR A 238 7.86 -9.53 26.80
CA TYR A 238 7.24 -8.22 26.94
C TYR A 238 6.00 -8.09 26.06
N ASP A 239 5.04 -7.24 26.44
CA ASP A 239 3.84 -6.98 25.63
C ASP A 239 4.10 -5.88 24.59
N ARG A 240 4.78 -4.81 25.01
CA ARG A 240 5.21 -3.67 24.19
C ARG A 240 6.62 -3.21 24.56
N ALA A 241 7.30 -2.56 23.62
CA ALA A 241 8.68 -2.15 23.78
C ALA A 241 8.85 -1.01 24.80
N ARG A 242 7.96 -0.02 24.80
CA ARG A 242 8.04 1.12 25.73
C ARG A 242 7.95 0.65 27.19
N GLY A 243 8.99 0.96 27.96
CA GLY A 243 9.06 0.64 29.39
C GLY A 243 9.48 -0.80 29.71
N SER A 244 9.78 -1.63 28.70
CA SER A 244 10.34 -2.97 28.90
C SER A 244 11.86 -2.93 28.80
N LYS A 245 12.54 -3.62 29.74
CA LYS A 245 13.99 -3.83 29.68
C LYS A 245 14.36 -4.90 28.67
N GLU A 246 13.50 -5.90 28.53
CA GLU A 246 13.63 -7.03 27.60
C GLU A 246 13.54 -6.61 26.13
N ALA A 247 13.01 -5.42 25.86
CA ALA A 247 12.91 -4.84 24.53
C ALA A 247 14.11 -3.93 24.18
N GLU A 248 14.98 -3.56 25.13
CA GLU A 248 16.06 -2.60 24.89
C GLU A 248 17.04 -3.06 23.80
N ASP A 249 17.34 -4.36 23.74
CA ASP A 249 18.25 -4.98 22.78
C ASP A 249 17.53 -5.91 21.77
N ASP A 250 16.20 -5.92 21.76
CA ASP A 250 15.44 -6.72 20.80
C ASP A 250 15.53 -6.08 19.39
N PRO A 251 16.11 -6.78 18.38
CA PRO A 251 16.20 -6.24 17.03
C PRO A 251 14.84 -6.00 16.36
N PHE A 252 13.75 -6.60 16.88
CA PHE A 252 12.39 -6.43 16.39
C PHE A 252 11.58 -5.37 17.17
N ALA A 253 12.11 -4.82 18.26
CA ALA A 253 11.45 -3.71 18.95
C ALA A 253 11.50 -2.42 18.12
N ILE A 254 10.49 -1.55 18.34
CA ILE A 254 10.47 -0.18 17.83
C ILE A 254 10.38 0.79 19.00
N HIS A 255 11.30 1.75 19.05
CA HIS A 255 11.37 2.78 20.09
C HIS A 255 10.86 4.10 19.50
N LEU A 256 9.58 4.40 19.74
CA LEU A 256 8.90 5.55 19.13
C LEU A 256 9.54 6.89 19.51
N GLU A 257 10.20 6.95 20.67
CA GLU A 257 10.91 8.12 21.19
C GLU A 257 12.15 8.51 20.38
N ASP A 258 12.72 7.59 19.60
CA ASP A 258 13.93 7.82 18.81
C ASP A 258 13.62 8.57 17.49
N ASP A 259 12.35 8.65 17.06
CA ASP A 259 11.90 9.46 15.91
C ASP A 259 10.87 10.52 16.33
N LYS A 260 11.18 11.80 16.05
CA LYS A 260 10.32 12.92 16.48
C LYS A 260 8.89 12.86 15.89
N GLY A 261 8.76 12.41 14.65
CA GLY A 261 7.47 12.34 13.95
C GLY A 261 6.61 11.21 14.51
N LEU A 262 7.19 10.02 14.67
CA LEU A 262 6.52 8.89 15.29
C LEU A 262 6.19 9.16 16.76
N LYS A 263 7.10 9.81 17.50
CA LYS A 263 6.84 10.21 18.89
C LYS A 263 5.60 11.10 18.97
N ALA A 264 5.54 12.15 18.15
CA ALA A 264 4.41 13.09 18.15
C ALA A 264 3.09 12.40 17.77
N LEU A 265 3.10 11.55 16.74
CA LEU A 265 1.87 10.92 16.23
C LEU A 265 1.36 9.76 17.08
N TYR A 266 2.23 9.08 17.85
CA TYR A 266 1.88 7.83 18.53
C TYR A 266 2.23 7.83 20.01
N HIS A 267 3.47 8.12 20.39
CA HIS A 267 3.88 8.07 21.79
C HIS A 267 3.21 9.14 22.64
N ASP A 268 3.20 10.39 22.17
CA ASP A 268 2.64 11.54 22.90
C ASP A 268 1.11 11.55 22.82
N ALA A 269 0.57 11.13 21.68
CA ALA A 269 -0.85 11.05 21.39
C ALA A 269 -1.56 9.81 21.98
N GLU A 270 -0.81 8.87 22.59
CA GLU A 270 -1.32 7.59 23.10
C GLU A 270 -2.47 7.77 24.11
N HIS A 271 -2.43 8.83 24.92
CA HIS A 271 -3.41 9.07 25.98
C HIS A 271 -4.83 9.38 25.48
N VAL A 272 -4.98 9.72 24.19
CA VAL A 272 -6.26 10.08 23.59
C VAL A 272 -7.07 8.85 23.19
N ASP A 273 -6.43 7.82 22.63
CA ASP A 273 -7.09 6.64 22.05
C ASP A 273 -6.54 5.30 22.56
N ASN A 274 -5.51 5.31 23.41
CA ASN A 274 -4.79 4.14 23.91
C ASN A 274 -4.23 3.23 22.79
N TYR A 275 -3.90 3.83 21.65
CA TYR A 275 -3.35 3.09 20.51
C TYR A 275 -1.85 2.81 20.69
N HIS A 276 -1.47 1.53 20.75
CA HIS A 276 -0.08 1.10 20.88
C HIS A 276 0.50 0.65 19.53
N ARG A 277 1.63 1.24 19.13
CA ARG A 277 2.32 0.94 17.85
C ARG A 277 3.55 0.04 18.03
N ASP A 278 3.99 -0.16 19.27
CA ASP A 278 5.27 -0.76 19.66
C ASP A 278 5.11 -2.15 20.28
N MET A 279 4.12 -2.91 19.84
CA MET A 279 3.82 -4.21 20.44
C MET A 279 4.82 -5.29 20.00
N ASN A 280 4.97 -6.33 20.81
CA ASN A 280 5.84 -7.47 20.53
C ASN A 280 5.36 -8.27 19.30
N VAL A 281 6.27 -8.52 18.36
CA VAL A 281 5.99 -9.29 17.13
C VAL A 281 5.98 -10.81 17.34
N PHE A 282 6.37 -11.27 18.52
CA PHE A 282 6.30 -12.68 18.94
C PHE A 282 5.19 -12.91 19.98
N ALA A 283 4.16 -12.06 19.99
CA ALA A 283 2.95 -12.23 20.80
C ALA A 283 2.06 -13.38 20.29
N ASP A 284 1.12 -13.84 21.12
CA ASP A 284 0.22 -14.96 20.83
C ASP A 284 -1.10 -14.54 20.16
N ASP A 285 -1.33 -13.24 20.02
CA ASP A 285 -2.54 -12.65 19.46
C ASP A 285 -2.51 -12.40 17.93
N ILE A 286 -1.45 -12.86 17.25
CA ILE A 286 -1.27 -12.71 15.81
C ILE A 286 -2.17 -13.70 15.06
N THR A 287 -2.96 -13.19 14.10
CA THR A 287 -3.94 -14.00 13.33
C THR A 287 -3.72 -13.96 11.82
N ILE A 288 -2.64 -13.31 11.37
CA ILE A 288 -2.24 -13.25 9.97
C ILE A 288 -1.07 -14.19 9.70
N GLU A 289 -0.84 -14.49 8.44
CA GLU A 289 0.30 -15.25 7.93
C GLU A 289 1.50 -14.34 7.65
N ASP A 290 2.70 -14.92 7.64
CA ASP A 290 3.97 -14.26 7.28
C ASP A 290 4.75 -14.99 6.17
N ASP A 291 4.29 -16.17 5.77
CA ASP A 291 4.74 -16.95 4.61
C ASP A 291 3.53 -17.44 3.82
N MET A 292 3.38 -16.99 2.57
CA MET A 292 2.20 -17.31 1.76
C MET A 292 2.54 -17.55 0.30
N SER A 293 1.97 -18.61 -0.28
CA SER A 293 2.04 -18.90 -1.72
C SER A 293 0.66 -19.03 -2.33
N VAL A 294 0.48 -18.47 -3.53
CA VAL A 294 -0.75 -18.64 -4.32
C VAL A 294 -0.47 -18.90 -5.80
N LEU A 295 -1.39 -19.64 -6.40
CA LEU A 295 -1.59 -19.78 -7.84
C LEU A 295 -2.80 -18.91 -8.23
N VAL A 296 -2.63 -18.08 -9.26
CA VAL A 296 -3.70 -17.21 -9.78
C VAL A 296 -3.89 -17.47 -11.26
N HIS A 297 -5.13 -17.73 -11.66
CA HIS A 297 -5.52 -17.83 -13.07
C HIS A 297 -6.16 -16.53 -13.53
N TYR A 298 -5.81 -16.05 -14.71
CA TYR A 298 -6.35 -14.84 -15.31
C TYR A 298 -7.28 -15.13 -16.49
N GLU A 299 -8.23 -14.22 -16.75
CA GLU A 299 -9.22 -14.37 -17.84
C GLU A 299 -8.58 -14.49 -19.24
N ASN A 300 -7.41 -13.88 -19.45
CA ASN A 300 -6.64 -14.00 -20.69
C ASN A 300 -5.83 -15.31 -20.82
N GLY A 301 -5.95 -16.23 -19.86
CA GLY A 301 -5.25 -17.52 -19.85
C GLY A 301 -3.85 -17.50 -19.22
N VAL A 302 -3.39 -16.36 -18.69
CA VAL A 302 -2.12 -16.27 -17.96
C VAL A 302 -2.24 -16.96 -16.60
N ASN A 303 -1.20 -17.70 -16.21
CA ASN A 303 -1.08 -18.30 -14.88
C ASN A 303 0.04 -17.61 -14.10
N MET A 304 -0.23 -17.22 -12.86
CA MET A 304 0.77 -16.65 -11.96
C MET A 304 1.06 -17.58 -10.78
N THR A 305 2.33 -17.75 -10.45
CA THR A 305 2.79 -18.22 -9.13
C THR A 305 3.28 -17.02 -8.33
N TYR A 306 2.77 -16.82 -7.13
CA TYR A 306 3.16 -15.74 -6.23
C TYR A 306 3.60 -16.28 -4.88
N HIS A 307 4.68 -15.73 -4.31
CA HIS A 307 5.11 -16.00 -2.93
C HIS A 307 5.46 -14.69 -2.21
N LEU A 308 5.04 -14.58 -0.95
CA LEU A 308 5.40 -13.49 -0.05
C LEU A 308 6.06 -14.07 1.20
N THR A 309 7.28 -13.63 1.47
CA THR A 309 8.01 -13.89 2.72
C THR A 309 8.14 -12.59 3.51
N ALA A 310 7.67 -12.56 4.76
CA ALA A 310 7.68 -11.35 5.59
C ALA A 310 8.85 -11.27 6.59
N TYR A 311 9.87 -12.10 6.45
CA TYR A 311 10.99 -12.23 7.41
C TYR A 311 12.33 -12.47 6.70
N SER A 312 12.49 -11.93 5.50
CA SER A 312 13.71 -12.07 4.70
C SER A 312 14.88 -11.29 5.33
N PRO A 313 16.14 -11.69 5.12
CA PRO A 313 17.29 -10.89 5.53
C PRO A 313 17.51 -9.62 4.69
N TRP A 314 16.82 -9.50 3.56
CA TRP A 314 16.90 -8.40 2.61
C TRP A 314 15.51 -8.07 2.05
N GLU A 315 15.33 -6.86 1.50
CA GLU A 315 14.04 -6.41 0.99
C GLU A 315 14.07 -6.15 -0.51
N GLY A 316 13.04 -6.64 -1.19
CA GLY A 316 12.84 -6.44 -2.62
C GLY A 316 11.96 -7.53 -3.21
N TYR A 317 12.00 -7.66 -4.54
CA TYR A 317 11.17 -8.63 -5.24
C TYR A 317 11.75 -8.98 -6.61
N ARG A 318 11.26 -10.10 -7.13
CA ARG A 318 11.55 -10.57 -8.48
C ARG A 318 10.26 -10.92 -9.17
N VAL A 319 10.07 -10.40 -10.37
CA VAL A 319 8.94 -10.76 -11.23
C VAL A 319 9.43 -11.12 -12.62
N MET A 320 8.94 -12.25 -13.13
CA MET A 320 9.35 -12.76 -14.42
C MET A 320 8.14 -13.15 -15.26
N PHE A 321 8.14 -12.69 -16.51
CA PHE A 321 7.08 -12.92 -17.49
C PHE A 321 7.60 -13.85 -18.57
N ASN A 322 6.98 -15.01 -18.72
CA ASN A 322 7.26 -15.93 -19.81
C ASN A 322 6.25 -15.69 -20.92
N GLY A 323 6.70 -15.26 -22.09
CA GLY A 323 5.88 -15.16 -23.27
C GLY A 323 6.27 -16.18 -24.35
N ASP A 324 5.46 -16.26 -25.40
CA ASP A 324 5.69 -17.19 -26.52
C ASP A 324 6.81 -16.74 -27.49
N GLN A 325 7.43 -15.58 -27.26
CA GLN A 325 8.59 -15.09 -28.03
C GLN A 325 9.79 -14.71 -27.16
N GLY A 326 9.71 -14.86 -25.83
CA GLY A 326 10.82 -14.55 -24.94
C GLY A 326 10.44 -14.47 -23.47
N ARG A 327 11.34 -13.91 -22.67
CA ARG A 327 11.21 -13.73 -21.23
C ARG A 327 11.66 -12.34 -20.80
N LEU A 328 10.91 -11.73 -19.91
CA LEU A 328 11.22 -10.43 -19.28
C LEU A 328 11.33 -10.64 -17.77
N GLU A 329 12.36 -10.10 -17.15
CA GLU A 329 12.61 -10.23 -15.71
C GLU A 329 12.87 -8.84 -15.12
N LEU A 330 12.24 -8.55 -13.99
CA LEU A 330 12.55 -7.42 -13.13
C LEU A 330 13.04 -7.96 -11.79
N GLU A 331 14.24 -7.58 -11.41
CA GLU A 331 14.77 -7.71 -10.05
C GLU A 331 14.80 -6.32 -9.43
N CYS A 332 14.24 -6.20 -8.23
CA CYS A 332 14.28 -5.00 -7.41
C CYS A 332 14.86 -5.36 -6.05
N VAL A 333 15.93 -4.68 -5.66
CA VAL A 333 16.58 -4.80 -4.35
C VAL A 333 16.48 -3.44 -3.68
N GLU A 334 15.57 -3.31 -2.73
CA GLU A 334 15.33 -2.07 -2.00
C GLU A 334 16.28 -1.96 -0.80
N SER A 335 16.59 -3.09 -0.18
CA SER A 335 17.63 -3.23 0.84
C SER A 335 18.41 -4.50 0.63
N THR A 336 19.74 -4.40 0.57
CA THR A 336 20.61 -5.58 0.40
C THR A 336 20.73 -6.42 1.66
N HIS A 337 20.56 -5.81 2.85
CA HIS A 337 20.64 -6.50 4.14
C HIS A 337 20.14 -5.62 5.30
N ARG A 338 19.80 -6.25 6.42
CA ARG A 338 19.58 -5.60 7.71
C ARG A 338 20.63 -5.99 8.75
N THR A 339 21.04 -5.00 9.54
CA THR A 339 21.92 -5.18 10.70
C THR A 339 21.12 -4.97 11.98
N ALA A 340 21.18 -5.93 12.90
CA ALA A 340 20.62 -5.76 14.24
C ALA A 340 21.28 -4.57 14.94
N GLY A 341 20.49 -3.58 15.35
CA GLY A 341 20.93 -2.41 16.09
C GLY A 341 20.76 -2.59 17.60
N LYS A 342 21.45 -1.78 18.41
CA LYS A 342 21.38 -1.80 19.89
C LYS A 342 20.04 -1.31 20.47
N LYS A 343 19.12 -0.81 19.64
CA LYS A 343 17.77 -0.32 19.98
C LYS A 343 16.81 -0.67 18.84
N GLY A 344 16.69 -1.95 18.53
CA GLY A 344 16.01 -2.39 17.31
C GLY A 344 16.84 -2.20 16.03
N GLY A 345 16.56 -3.02 15.01
CA GLY A 345 17.25 -3.07 13.71
C GLY A 345 16.97 -1.89 12.76
N GLY A 346 16.63 -0.72 13.29
CA GLY A 346 16.55 0.57 12.59
C GLY A 346 15.93 0.57 11.18
N ALA A 347 14.61 0.61 11.08
CA ALA A 347 14.01 1.62 10.22
C ALA A 347 13.89 2.85 11.11
N GLU A 348 14.54 3.96 10.77
CA GLU A 348 14.57 5.22 11.54
C GLU A 348 13.17 5.88 11.60
N GLY A 349 12.17 5.18 12.13
CA GLY A 349 10.77 5.51 11.96
C GLY A 349 10.28 5.55 10.49
N VAL A 350 11.16 5.25 9.52
CA VAL A 350 10.88 5.32 8.09
C VAL A 350 9.85 4.24 7.76
N VAL A 351 8.63 4.68 7.44
CA VAL A 351 7.70 3.85 6.68
C VAL A 351 8.35 3.56 5.33
N HIS A 352 8.28 2.29 4.91
CA HIS A 352 8.85 1.85 3.65
C HIS A 352 8.54 2.83 2.52
N GLY A 353 9.59 3.16 1.75
CA GLY A 353 9.47 4.03 0.60
C GLY A 353 9.34 5.53 0.88
N GLU A 354 9.63 6.09 2.06
CA GLU A 354 9.77 7.57 2.21
C GLU A 354 11.21 8.06 2.02
N LYS A 355 12.19 7.23 2.40
CA LYS A 355 13.62 7.49 2.21
C LYS A 355 14.29 6.21 1.77
N ALA A 356 15.36 6.36 1.01
CA ALA A 356 16.28 5.29 0.73
C ALA A 356 16.77 4.62 2.03
N LEU A 357 16.79 3.29 2.03
CA LEU A 357 17.29 2.49 3.14
C LEU A 357 18.82 2.59 3.17
N LYS A 358 19.45 2.54 4.35
CA LYS A 358 20.93 2.71 4.49
C LYS A 358 21.76 1.79 3.59
N ASN A 359 21.20 0.64 3.23
CA ASN A 359 21.82 -0.39 2.40
C ASN A 359 21.09 -0.52 1.06
N GLU A 360 20.88 0.61 0.36
CA GLU A 360 20.20 0.65 -0.95
C GLU A 360 20.74 -0.43 -1.88
N GLY A 361 19.83 -1.12 -2.57
CA GLY A 361 20.19 -2.07 -3.62
C GLY A 361 20.07 -1.45 -5.00
N HIS A 362 19.73 -2.30 -5.98
CA HIS A 362 19.60 -1.94 -7.39
C HIS A 362 18.29 -2.48 -7.94
N ASN A 363 17.89 -1.94 -9.09
CA ASN A 363 16.90 -2.60 -9.93
C ASN A 363 17.55 -3.01 -11.24
N LYS A 364 17.09 -4.12 -11.80
CA LYS A 364 17.57 -4.65 -13.07
C LYS A 364 16.41 -5.20 -13.87
N ILE A 365 16.23 -4.70 -15.09
CA ILE A 365 15.30 -5.28 -16.06
C ILE A 365 16.12 -6.03 -17.10
N THR A 366 15.77 -7.28 -17.35
CA THR A 366 16.40 -8.10 -18.37
C THR A 366 15.39 -8.67 -19.35
N LEU A 367 15.67 -8.55 -20.64
CA LEU A 367 14.92 -9.16 -21.72
C LEU A 367 15.75 -10.27 -22.39
N GLN A 368 15.12 -11.39 -22.71
CA GLN A 368 15.73 -12.44 -23.51
C GLN A 368 14.71 -13.01 -24.49
N ARG A 369 14.98 -12.87 -25.78
CA ARG A 369 14.17 -13.49 -26.85
C ARG A 369 14.53 -14.97 -26.98
N LEU A 370 13.61 -15.80 -27.51
CA LEU A 370 13.83 -17.26 -27.61
C LEU A 370 15.17 -17.65 -28.27
N TRP A 371 15.59 -16.90 -29.30
CA TRP A 371 16.81 -17.15 -30.06
C TRP A 371 17.78 -15.95 -30.02
N GLY A 372 17.71 -15.14 -28.97
CA GLY A 372 18.54 -13.96 -28.78
C GLY A 372 19.41 -14.07 -27.53
N GLU A 373 20.47 -13.25 -27.51
CA GLU A 373 21.24 -13.03 -26.29
C GLU A 373 20.40 -12.28 -25.25
N LYS A 374 20.81 -12.44 -23.98
CA LYS A 374 20.22 -11.73 -22.85
C LYS A 374 20.65 -10.26 -22.89
N GLU A 375 19.71 -9.33 -22.79
CA GLU A 375 19.98 -7.89 -22.82
C GLU A 375 19.41 -7.16 -21.59
N ASP A 376 20.18 -6.23 -21.05
CA ASP A 376 19.73 -5.35 -19.98
C ASP A 376 18.89 -4.22 -20.60
N VAL A 377 17.67 -4.01 -20.09
CA VAL A 377 16.76 -2.98 -20.60
C VAL A 377 16.97 -1.68 -19.83
N PRO A 378 17.43 -0.60 -20.48
CA PRO A 378 17.62 0.68 -19.81
C PRO A 378 16.28 1.33 -19.45
N TYR A 379 16.26 2.04 -18.34
CA TYR A 379 15.10 2.83 -17.91
C TYR A 379 15.56 4.08 -17.13
N VAL A 380 14.66 5.04 -16.96
CA VAL A 380 14.95 6.28 -16.22
C VAL A 380 14.81 6.01 -14.72
N TRP A 381 15.92 6.15 -13.99
CA TRP A 381 15.91 6.06 -12.54
C TRP A 381 15.30 7.32 -11.92
N ALA A 382 14.38 7.17 -10.97
CA ALA A 382 13.86 8.27 -10.17
C ALA A 382 14.20 8.04 -8.70
N THR A 383 14.68 9.10 -8.04
CA THR A 383 14.93 9.13 -6.60
C THR A 383 13.73 9.76 -5.91
N GLY A 384 13.19 9.13 -4.86
CA GLY A 384 12.00 9.64 -4.16
C GLY A 384 11.19 8.51 -3.54
N GLY A 385 10.00 8.84 -3.04
CA GLY A 385 9.20 7.88 -2.31
C GLY A 385 8.76 6.70 -3.18
N HIS A 386 9.03 5.46 -2.75
CA HIS A 386 8.81 4.24 -3.55
C HIS A 386 9.45 4.29 -4.95
N GLY A 387 10.65 4.87 -5.07
CA GLY A 387 11.34 5.08 -6.35
C GLY A 387 10.75 6.22 -7.19
N GLY A 388 10.19 7.25 -6.53
CA GLY A 388 9.54 8.41 -7.16
C GLY A 388 8.05 8.22 -7.49
N GLY A 389 7.46 7.08 -7.10
CA GLY A 389 6.07 6.76 -7.39
C GLY A 389 5.07 7.63 -6.62
N ASP A 390 5.39 8.00 -5.38
CA ASP A 390 4.51 8.87 -4.59
C ASP A 390 4.41 10.28 -5.21
N GLU A 391 5.54 10.89 -5.58
CA GLU A 391 5.60 12.21 -6.21
C GLU A 391 4.91 12.21 -7.58
N ALA A 392 5.21 11.22 -8.42
CA ALA A 392 4.58 11.09 -9.73
C ALA A 392 3.06 10.85 -9.65
N MET A 393 2.60 10.10 -8.65
CA MET A 393 1.18 9.91 -8.37
C MET A 393 0.51 11.24 -7.99
N LEU A 394 1.10 11.98 -7.06
CA LEU A 394 0.54 13.25 -6.58
C LEU A 394 0.53 14.32 -7.68
N ASP A 395 1.54 14.36 -8.55
CA ASP A 395 1.56 15.24 -9.71
C ASP A 395 0.46 14.90 -10.71
N GLN A 396 0.21 13.61 -10.96
CA GLN A 396 -0.88 13.21 -11.86
C GLN A 396 -2.26 13.56 -11.28
N ILE A 397 -2.43 13.45 -9.96
CA ILE A 397 -3.71 13.69 -9.28
C ILE A 397 -3.98 15.19 -9.16
N PHE A 398 -3.00 15.95 -8.65
CA PHE A 398 -3.17 17.34 -8.21
C PHE A 398 -2.48 18.36 -9.13
N GLY A 399 -1.67 17.92 -10.07
CA GLY A 399 -0.76 18.75 -10.88
C GLY A 399 0.62 18.88 -10.22
N PRO A 400 1.64 19.36 -10.94
CA PRO A 400 2.96 19.60 -10.37
C PRO A 400 2.92 20.69 -9.30
N ILE A 401 3.85 20.62 -8.34
CA ILE A 401 4.09 21.72 -7.41
C ILE A 401 4.57 22.95 -8.21
N PRO A 402 4.09 24.17 -7.92
CA PRO A 402 4.53 25.36 -8.65
C PRO A 402 6.06 25.51 -8.68
N GLY A 403 6.61 25.67 -9.89
CA GLY A 403 8.05 25.79 -10.12
C GLY A 403 8.80 24.46 -10.23
N GLN A 404 8.12 23.31 -10.12
CA GLN A 404 8.70 21.99 -10.36
C GLN A 404 8.26 21.44 -11.72
N GLU A 405 9.12 20.61 -12.33
CA GLU A 405 8.76 19.88 -13.54
C GLU A 405 7.79 18.73 -13.21
N GLU A 406 6.82 18.53 -14.08
CA GLU A 406 5.86 17.42 -13.97
C GLU A 406 6.55 16.07 -14.24
N HIS A 407 6.31 15.10 -13.36
CA HIS A 407 6.69 13.72 -13.61
C HIS A 407 5.83 13.11 -14.73
N LYS A 408 6.38 13.05 -15.94
CA LYS A 408 5.68 12.50 -17.11
C LYS A 408 5.84 11.00 -17.21
N SER A 409 4.73 10.32 -17.50
CA SER A 409 4.71 8.91 -17.83
C SER A 409 4.37 8.68 -19.31
N PRO A 410 5.00 7.72 -20.00
CA PRO A 410 4.55 7.27 -21.31
C PRO A 410 3.26 6.40 -21.24
N ILE A 411 2.81 6.02 -20.04
CA ILE A 411 1.67 5.13 -19.84
C ILE A 411 0.36 5.92 -19.78
N ASN A 412 -0.61 5.51 -20.59
CA ASN A 412 -1.89 6.23 -20.76
C ASN A 412 -2.88 6.08 -19.59
N ARG A 413 -2.82 4.98 -18.81
CA ARG A 413 -3.71 4.74 -17.67
C ARG A 413 -2.90 4.29 -16.45
N LEU A 414 -2.60 5.24 -15.56
CA LEU A 414 -1.97 4.96 -14.27
C LEU A 414 -2.97 4.94 -13.11
N SER A 415 -4.01 5.78 -13.18
CA SER A 415 -5.02 5.86 -12.12
C SER A 415 -5.75 4.53 -11.97
N ALA A 416 -5.81 4.04 -10.73
CA ALA A 416 -6.59 2.88 -10.34
C ALA A 416 -7.94 3.31 -9.77
N ASP A 417 -9.03 2.84 -10.38
CA ASP A 417 -10.39 3.09 -9.91
C ASP A 417 -10.84 2.05 -8.87
N GLN A 418 -12.10 2.11 -8.44
CA GLN A 418 -12.69 1.13 -7.52
C GLN A 418 -12.69 -0.31 -8.05
N ASN A 419 -12.74 -0.52 -9.37
CA ASN A 419 -12.71 -1.85 -9.95
C ASN A 419 -11.28 -2.40 -9.94
N ASP A 420 -10.29 -1.56 -10.27
CA ASP A 420 -8.87 -1.90 -10.09
C ASP A 420 -8.59 -2.29 -8.63
N GLY A 421 -9.07 -1.48 -7.68
CA GLY A 421 -8.97 -1.75 -6.24
C GLY A 421 -9.63 -3.06 -5.83
N ALA A 422 -10.85 -3.31 -6.30
CA ALA A 422 -11.59 -4.54 -6.02
C ALA A 422 -10.89 -5.78 -6.59
N LEU A 423 -10.41 -5.74 -7.83
CA LEU A 423 -9.70 -6.86 -8.46
C LEU A 423 -8.37 -7.17 -7.76
N ALA A 424 -7.63 -6.14 -7.35
CA ALA A 424 -6.38 -6.30 -6.61
C ALA A 424 -6.61 -6.98 -5.25
N MET A 425 -7.60 -6.51 -4.47
CA MET A 425 -7.90 -7.12 -3.17
C MET A 425 -8.61 -8.48 -3.29
N ALA A 426 -9.34 -8.75 -4.38
CA ALA A 426 -10.05 -10.00 -4.58
C ALA A 426 -9.11 -11.21 -4.63
N VAL A 427 -7.90 -11.05 -5.18
CA VAL A 427 -6.87 -12.10 -5.12
C VAL A 427 -6.53 -12.43 -3.68
N GLY A 428 -6.32 -11.41 -2.84
CA GLY A 428 -6.00 -11.60 -1.42
C GLY A 428 -7.15 -12.19 -0.61
N LEU A 429 -8.39 -11.76 -0.87
CA LEU A 429 -9.59 -12.31 -0.25
C LEU A 429 -9.81 -13.78 -0.64
N ALA A 430 -9.61 -14.12 -1.90
CA ALA A 430 -9.70 -15.49 -2.39
C ALA A 430 -8.59 -16.38 -1.81
N ALA A 431 -7.37 -15.84 -1.67
CA ALA A 431 -6.28 -16.51 -0.99
C ALA A 431 -6.64 -16.86 0.46
N ASN A 432 -7.17 -15.89 1.22
CA ASN A 432 -7.62 -16.13 2.59
C ASN A 432 -8.67 -17.24 2.68
N GLU A 433 -9.63 -17.28 1.74
CA GLU A 433 -10.64 -18.34 1.70
C GLU A 433 -10.03 -19.69 1.29
N SER A 434 -9.07 -19.70 0.38
CA SER A 434 -8.31 -20.91 0.01
C SER A 434 -7.50 -21.45 1.19
N PHE A 435 -6.85 -20.58 1.98
CA PHE A 435 -6.07 -21.00 3.15
C PHE A 435 -6.94 -21.72 4.18
N LYS A 436 -8.17 -21.23 4.37
CA LYS A 436 -9.15 -21.81 5.30
C LYS A 436 -9.76 -23.12 4.78
N SER A 437 -10.16 -23.12 3.51
CA SER A 437 -10.96 -24.21 2.93
C SER A 437 -10.14 -25.32 2.28
N GLY A 438 -8.88 -25.04 1.91
CA GLY A 438 -8.05 -25.93 1.11
C GLY A 438 -8.57 -26.11 -0.32
N LYS A 439 -9.36 -25.17 -0.85
CA LYS A 439 -10.02 -25.28 -2.16
C LYS A 439 -9.66 -24.11 -3.09
N LEU A 440 -9.76 -24.36 -4.39
CA LEU A 440 -9.73 -23.31 -5.41
C LEU A 440 -10.95 -22.39 -5.24
N VAL A 441 -10.72 -21.08 -5.23
CA VAL A 441 -11.75 -20.05 -5.05
C VAL A 441 -11.94 -19.28 -6.35
N GLN A 442 -13.18 -19.21 -6.84
CA GLN A 442 -13.55 -18.42 -8.01
C GLN A 442 -13.82 -16.97 -7.61
N ILE A 443 -13.16 -16.00 -8.26
CA ILE A 443 -13.30 -14.57 -7.95
C ILE A 443 -14.74 -14.09 -8.18
N LYS A 444 -15.38 -14.56 -9.26
CA LYS A 444 -16.77 -14.20 -9.60
C LYS A 444 -17.76 -14.64 -8.52
N GLU A 445 -17.57 -15.83 -7.95
CA GLU A 445 -18.41 -16.35 -6.88
C GLU A 445 -18.17 -15.60 -5.58
N LEU A 446 -16.89 -15.33 -5.26
CA LEU A 446 -16.49 -14.59 -4.06
C LEU A 446 -17.11 -13.19 -4.03
N LEU A 447 -17.01 -12.43 -5.12
CA LEU A 447 -17.55 -11.07 -5.20
C LEU A 447 -19.05 -11.03 -5.52
N GLY A 448 -19.64 -12.14 -5.96
CA GLY A 448 -21.05 -12.21 -6.36
C GLY A 448 -21.42 -11.31 -7.54
N ARG A 449 -20.44 -10.77 -8.28
CA ARG A 449 -20.63 -9.91 -9.46
C ARG A 449 -19.43 -10.00 -10.41
N GLN A 450 -19.65 -9.60 -11.66
CA GLN A 450 -18.57 -9.37 -12.61
C GLN A 450 -18.14 -7.89 -12.51
N LEU A 451 -16.83 -7.66 -12.52
CA LEU A 451 -16.19 -6.34 -12.51
C LEU A 451 -15.62 -6.03 -13.89
#